data_AF-A0A834YQ97-F1
#
_entry.id   AF-A0A834YQ97-F1
#
_cell.length_a   1.000
_cell.length_b   1.000
_cell.length_c   1.000
_cell.angle_alpha   90.00
_cell.angle_beta   90.00
_cell.angle_gamma   90.00
#
_symmetry.space_group_name_H-M   'P 1'
#
loop_
_entity.id
_entity.type
_entity.pdbx_description
1 polymer ?
#
loop_
_entity_poly.entity_id
_entity_poly.type
_entity_poly.pdbx_seq_one_letter_code
_entity_poly.pdbx_strand_id
1 'polypeptide(L)'
;MGKAEKEHLSRALNWHLNTIHETFQVLDQTPPSSLERVSWDEVIKMGDQISKQATIDSLWGLSSSTLDAMIVLSNPVIDIKSGVDSQWILEEACTRSMFISSGPEFLPSIYVGRMGFVVSLFHSLFPCNYSMFRDLIQRVKPEKKEGYEFGMLWTGDAPDVRALEENMSAYFNMLQGFLLLSHGSMVGAGPTLSSSIHASSKQVADCSFLLLKEAVSSYGSGNADRKLSIPQLAGAVWDVCVSLKKTPTTNYTAIGRAITQVAVSVKDVLREMKELKPGSTDPTEKFPNEAAAEEASEPRDNDSSSEGDLGNDLSPEEMKIAQSAIDIVSNTLVVIKELIRFIMSLLKQSNANNISQSVDSLERLLKLCQDIGVQVDELGACLYPPQEVPAMKNAAEKISTVTDEMQAEVRSLEGSSEAFSRSCEGLESSVRQLLSELGCSDTTNLIPKMQNLAM
;
A
#
# COMPACT_ATOMS: atom_id res chain seq x y z
N MET A 1 29.57 1.38 -32.59
CA MET A 1 30.06 0.11 -32.00
C MET A 1 29.03 -0.62 -31.13
N GLY A 2 27.94 -0.02 -30.64
CA GLY A 2 27.13 -0.64 -29.57
C GLY A 2 26.11 -1.75 -29.89
N LYS A 3 25.96 -2.29 -31.11
CA LYS A 3 24.85 -3.25 -31.38
C LYS A 3 25.08 -4.62 -30.73
N ALA A 4 26.22 -5.25 -30.99
CA ALA A 4 26.56 -6.57 -30.43
C ALA A 4 26.67 -6.53 -28.90
N GLU A 5 27.21 -5.42 -28.38
CA GLU A 5 27.36 -5.13 -26.96
C GLU A 5 26.00 -4.95 -26.26
N LYS A 6 25.09 -4.18 -26.88
CA LYS A 6 23.71 -4.04 -26.41
C LYS A 6 22.93 -5.35 -26.43
N GLU A 7 23.12 -6.18 -27.45
CA GLU A 7 22.53 -7.52 -27.51
C GLU A 7 23.09 -8.43 -26.40
N HIS A 8 24.38 -8.32 -26.09
CA HIS A 8 25.00 -9.02 -24.96
C HIS A 8 24.41 -8.59 -23.61
N LEU A 9 24.34 -7.27 -23.36
CA LEU A 9 23.72 -6.72 -22.15
C LEU A 9 22.23 -7.10 -22.04
N SER A 10 21.51 -7.13 -23.16
CA SER A 10 20.10 -7.54 -23.19
C SER A 10 19.95 -9.03 -22.83
N ARG A 11 20.86 -9.89 -23.29
CA ARG A 11 20.88 -11.32 -22.90
C ARG A 11 21.18 -11.47 -21.40
N ALA A 12 22.16 -10.74 -20.89
CA ALA A 12 22.50 -10.76 -19.46
C ALA A 12 21.35 -10.24 -18.59
N LEU A 13 20.70 -9.13 -18.99
CA LEU A 13 19.52 -8.59 -18.32
C LEU A 13 18.38 -9.61 -18.27
N ASN A 14 18.05 -10.25 -19.40
CA ASN A 14 16.99 -11.26 -19.45
C ASN A 14 17.31 -12.47 -18.57
N TRP A 15 18.58 -12.88 -18.49
CA TRP A 15 19.00 -13.94 -17.58
C TRP A 15 18.72 -13.57 -16.12
N HIS A 16 19.15 -12.37 -15.69
CA HIS A 16 18.89 -11.87 -14.34
C HIS A 16 17.39 -11.70 -14.04
N LEU A 17 16.62 -11.20 -14.99
CA LEU A 17 15.16 -11.05 -14.85
C LEU A 17 14.48 -12.40 -14.60
N ASN A 18 14.91 -13.46 -15.29
CA ASN A 18 14.38 -14.80 -15.05
C ASN A 18 14.73 -15.29 -13.63
N THR A 19 15.96 -15.09 -13.17
CA THR A 19 16.38 -15.46 -11.81
C THR A 19 15.62 -14.70 -10.72
N ILE A 20 15.37 -13.40 -10.92
CA ILE A 20 14.55 -12.65 -9.97
C ILE A 20 13.08 -13.08 -10.06
N HIS A 21 12.55 -13.40 -11.24
CA HIS A 21 11.20 -13.93 -11.36
C HIS A 21 11.04 -15.24 -10.59
N GLU A 22 12.00 -16.16 -10.67
CA GLU A 22 12.05 -17.37 -9.84
C GLU A 22 12.11 -17.03 -8.35
N THR A 23 12.89 -16.00 -7.96
CA THR A 23 12.95 -15.53 -6.57
C THR A 23 11.63 -14.92 -6.11
N PHE A 24 10.90 -14.23 -6.99
CA PHE A 24 9.56 -13.73 -6.70
C PHE A 24 8.54 -14.84 -6.49
N GLN A 25 8.63 -15.94 -7.25
CA GLN A 25 7.78 -17.10 -7.01
C GLN A 25 8.00 -17.72 -5.63
N VAL A 26 9.19 -17.53 -5.02
CA VAL A 26 9.43 -17.87 -3.61
C VAL A 26 8.70 -16.90 -2.69
N LEU A 27 8.65 -15.60 -3.02
CA LEU A 27 7.92 -14.60 -2.25
C LEU A 27 6.40 -14.85 -2.24
N ASP A 28 5.85 -15.48 -3.29
CA ASP A 28 4.45 -15.90 -3.36
C ASP A 28 4.13 -17.09 -2.43
N GLN A 29 5.14 -17.77 -1.91
CA GLN A 29 4.98 -18.92 -1.02
C GLN A 29 4.96 -18.49 0.44
N THR A 30 4.22 -19.23 1.27
CA THR A 30 4.26 -19.04 2.73
C THR A 30 5.60 -19.52 3.27
N PRO A 31 6.36 -18.67 4.00
CA PRO A 31 7.61 -19.09 4.60
C PRO A 31 7.41 -20.27 5.56
N PRO A 32 8.34 -21.23 5.62
CA PRO A 32 8.29 -22.30 6.61
C PRO A 32 8.25 -21.73 8.04
N SER A 33 7.39 -22.29 8.90
CA SER A 33 7.30 -21.87 10.31
C SER A 33 8.57 -22.15 11.11
N SER A 34 9.45 -23.03 10.61
CA SER A 34 10.77 -23.31 11.17
C SER A 34 11.83 -22.26 10.82
N LEU A 35 11.54 -21.33 9.90
CA LEU A 35 12.45 -20.27 9.52
C LEU A 35 12.51 -19.21 10.62
N GLU A 36 13.70 -18.70 10.91
CA GLU A 36 13.85 -17.56 11.81
C GLU A 36 13.28 -16.30 11.15
N ARG A 37 12.40 -15.59 11.86
CA ARG A 37 11.80 -14.38 11.34
C ARG A 37 12.85 -13.28 11.20
N VAL A 38 12.98 -12.75 9.98
CA VAL A 38 13.87 -11.64 9.65
C VAL A 38 13.22 -10.33 10.08
N SER A 39 13.99 -9.42 10.69
CA SER A 39 13.48 -8.10 11.06
C SER A 39 13.23 -7.24 9.83
N TRP A 40 12.10 -6.53 9.79
CA TRP A 40 11.81 -5.60 8.70
C TRP A 40 12.84 -4.46 8.61
N ASP A 41 13.53 -4.13 9.70
CA ASP A 41 14.62 -3.16 9.67
C ASP A 41 15.80 -3.63 8.79
N GLU A 42 16.02 -4.94 8.67
CA GLU A 42 17.04 -5.49 7.77
C GLU A 42 16.61 -5.35 6.30
N VAL A 43 15.30 -5.53 6.03
CA VAL A 43 14.71 -5.29 4.71
C VAL A 43 14.85 -3.82 4.31
N ILE A 44 14.55 -2.88 5.23
CA ILE A 44 14.71 -1.44 5.01
C ILE A 44 16.19 -1.09 4.74
N LYS A 45 17.12 -1.63 5.52
CA LYS A 45 18.56 -1.40 5.30
C LYS A 45 19.03 -1.88 3.93
N MET A 46 18.51 -3.02 3.45
CA MET A 46 18.80 -3.49 2.10
C MET A 46 18.15 -2.60 1.03
N GLY A 47 16.91 -2.14 1.25
CA GLY A 47 16.26 -1.15 0.40
C GLY A 47 17.05 0.16 0.29
N ASP A 48 17.64 0.64 1.39
CA ASP A 48 18.53 1.80 1.39
C ASP A 48 19.80 1.56 0.55
N GLN A 49 20.33 0.33 0.50
CA GLN A 49 21.47 -0.02 -0.36
C GLN A 49 21.08 -0.04 -1.83
N ILE A 50 19.94 -0.65 -2.17
CA ILE A 50 19.36 -0.63 -3.53
C ILE A 50 19.17 0.80 -4.00
N SER A 51 18.57 1.64 -3.15
CA SER A 51 18.31 3.05 -3.42
C SER A 51 19.59 3.85 -3.65
N LYS A 52 20.60 3.66 -2.80
CA LYS A 52 21.93 4.28 -2.97
C LYS A 52 22.58 3.87 -4.29
N GLN A 53 22.53 2.60 -4.62
CA GLN A 53 23.11 2.09 -5.87
C GLN A 53 22.40 2.69 -7.09
N ALA A 54 21.06 2.69 -7.10
CA ALA A 54 20.26 3.30 -8.16
C ALA A 54 20.56 4.80 -8.33
N THR A 55 20.76 5.51 -7.22
CA THR A 55 21.00 6.96 -7.22
C THR A 55 22.42 7.30 -7.67
N ILE A 56 23.42 6.55 -7.18
CA ILE A 56 24.83 6.68 -7.60
C ILE A 56 24.96 6.38 -9.09
N ASP A 57 24.22 5.43 -9.64
CA ASP A 57 24.21 5.13 -11.07
C ASP A 57 23.56 6.24 -11.93
N SER A 58 22.79 7.16 -11.32
CA SER A 58 21.99 8.17 -12.03
C SER A 58 22.47 9.62 -11.93
N LEU A 59 23.13 10.02 -10.84
CA LEU A 59 23.44 11.43 -10.54
C LEU A 59 24.64 12.02 -11.32
N TRP A 60 25.46 11.21 -11.97
CA TRP A 60 26.69 11.70 -12.62
C TRP A 60 26.50 12.11 -14.09
N GLY A 61 25.25 12.20 -14.58
CA GLY A 61 24.91 12.85 -15.85
C GLY A 61 24.91 14.39 -15.80
N LEU A 62 25.10 14.98 -14.63
CA LEU A 62 25.19 16.43 -14.40
C LEU A 62 26.66 16.83 -14.17
N SER A 63 27.10 17.94 -14.77
CA SER A 63 28.49 18.39 -14.68
C SER A 63 28.96 18.53 -13.23
N SER A 64 30.23 18.18 -12.99
CA SER A 64 30.94 18.20 -11.69
C SER A 64 30.62 19.43 -10.82
N SER A 65 30.41 20.59 -11.44
CA SER A 65 30.11 21.87 -10.79
C SER A 65 28.75 21.93 -10.06
N THR A 66 27.79 21.08 -10.43
CA THR A 66 26.42 21.11 -9.86
C THR A 66 26.32 20.25 -8.60
N LEU A 67 27.18 19.23 -8.50
CA LEU A 67 27.19 18.24 -7.44
C LEU A 67 27.87 18.79 -6.17
N ASP A 68 28.91 19.61 -6.32
CA ASP A 68 29.56 20.32 -5.22
C ASP A 68 28.59 21.28 -4.51
N ALA A 69 27.65 21.87 -5.24
CA ALA A 69 26.62 22.74 -4.67
C ALA A 69 25.53 21.96 -3.90
N MET A 70 25.14 20.77 -4.35
CA MET A 70 24.08 19.97 -3.72
C MET A 70 24.54 19.18 -2.49
N ILE A 71 25.80 18.69 -2.49
CA ILE A 71 26.37 18.00 -1.32
C ILE A 71 26.57 18.99 -0.16
N VAL A 72 26.96 20.23 -0.46
CA VAL A 72 27.10 21.30 0.55
C VAL A 72 25.75 21.69 1.16
N LEU A 73 24.64 21.57 0.41
CA LEU A 73 23.31 21.96 0.87
C LEU A 73 22.56 20.84 1.63
N SER A 74 23.00 19.59 1.55
CA SER A 74 22.31 18.44 2.16
C SER A 74 22.82 18.08 3.58
N ASN A 75 23.82 18.80 4.10
CA ASN A 75 24.35 18.63 5.46
C ASN A 75 24.19 19.92 6.30
N PRO A 76 23.10 20.11 7.05
CA PRO A 76 23.05 21.13 8.09
C PRO A 76 23.24 20.47 9.46
N VAL A 77 24.48 20.13 9.82
CA VAL A 77 24.87 19.97 11.23
C VAL A 77 26.25 20.57 11.41
N ILE A 78 26.31 21.90 11.53
CA ILE A 78 27.38 22.57 12.26
C ILE A 78 26.70 23.57 13.19
N ASP A 79 26.64 23.18 14.46
CA ASP A 79 26.27 24.05 15.59
C ASP A 79 27.39 25.09 15.75
N ILE A 80 27.13 26.34 15.35
CA ILE A 80 28.07 27.43 15.56
C ILE A 80 27.87 27.93 16.98
N LYS A 81 28.64 27.37 17.92
CA LYS A 81 29.03 28.08 19.14
C LYS A 81 30.53 27.97 19.38
N SER A 82 31.08 29.16 19.63
CA SER A 82 32.47 29.50 19.99
C SER A 82 33.47 29.56 18.84
N GLY A 83 33.95 30.77 18.59
CA GLY A 83 34.94 31.07 17.58
C GLY A 83 36.33 30.61 18.01
N VAL A 84 37.02 29.94 17.08
CA VAL A 84 38.47 29.78 17.00
C VAL A 84 38.84 29.73 15.51
N ASP A 85 39.96 30.37 15.16
CA ASP A 85 40.47 30.71 13.82
C ASP A 85 40.46 29.60 12.75
N SER A 86 40.00 29.97 11.56
CA SER A 86 39.85 29.11 10.37
C SER A 86 41.16 28.89 9.57
N GLN A 87 42.33 29.11 10.18
CA GLN A 87 43.61 29.13 9.46
C GLN A 87 44.48 27.87 9.68
N TRP A 88 44.06 26.93 10.52
CA TRP A 88 44.81 25.70 10.81
C TRP A 88 44.38 24.47 9.99
N ILE A 89 43.14 24.44 9.47
CA ILE A 89 42.59 23.28 8.75
C ILE A 89 43.09 23.20 7.28
N LEU A 90 43.63 24.29 6.72
CA LEU A 90 44.14 24.32 5.35
C LEU A 90 45.61 23.87 5.20
N GLU A 91 46.39 23.83 6.29
CA GLU A 91 47.80 23.40 6.22
C GLU A 91 48.02 21.90 6.37
N GLU A 92 47.09 21.16 6.98
CA GLU A 92 47.25 19.72 7.22
C GLU A 92 46.80 18.85 6.03
N ALA A 93 46.06 19.43 5.08
CA ALA A 93 45.63 18.74 3.86
C ALA A 93 46.68 18.72 2.72
N CYS A 94 47.73 19.55 2.79
CA CYS A 94 48.76 19.64 1.74
C CYS A 94 50.02 18.78 1.99
N THR A 95 50.14 18.08 3.11
CA THR A 95 51.41 17.40 3.50
C THR A 95 51.34 15.86 3.49
N ARG A 96 50.37 15.25 2.79
CA ARG A 96 50.28 13.78 2.67
C ARG A 96 50.21 13.20 1.26
N SER A 97 50.58 13.98 0.23
CA SER A 97 50.64 13.53 -1.18
C SER A 97 52.04 13.35 -1.77
N MET A 98 53.08 13.13 -0.96
CA MET A 98 54.41 12.77 -1.48
C MET A 98 55.00 11.56 -0.71
N PHE A 99 55.66 10.66 -1.45
CA PHE A 99 56.30 9.36 -1.10
C PHE A 99 55.35 8.14 -1.19
N ILE A 100 55.55 7.04 -1.95
CA ILE A 100 56.68 6.46 -2.72
C ILE A 100 56.13 5.54 -3.82
N SER A 101 56.78 5.55 -4.98
CA SER A 101 56.76 4.53 -6.05
C SER A 101 57.83 3.47 -5.78
N SER A 102 57.56 2.16 -5.94
CA SER A 102 58.48 1.06 -6.40
C SER A 102 57.89 -0.35 -6.17
N GLY A 103 57.92 -1.23 -7.18
CA GLY A 103 57.72 -2.70 -7.05
C GLY A 103 58.95 -3.42 -6.44
N PRO A 104 59.06 -4.78 -6.38
CA PRO A 104 58.80 -5.71 -7.51
C PRO A 104 58.22 -7.13 -7.17
N GLU A 105 57.86 -7.84 -8.25
CA GLU A 105 57.80 -9.31 -8.58
C GLU A 105 57.67 -10.42 -7.49
N PHE A 106 56.75 -11.37 -7.70
CA PHE A 106 56.97 -12.85 -7.64
C PHE A 106 55.73 -13.65 -8.13
N LEU A 107 55.95 -14.65 -8.99
CA LEU A 107 55.10 -15.82 -9.35
C LEU A 107 56.00 -17.08 -9.23
N PRO A 108 55.55 -18.38 -9.14
CA PRO A 108 54.43 -18.96 -9.92
C PRO A 108 53.62 -20.16 -9.32
N SER A 109 52.58 -20.56 -10.08
CA SER A 109 52.20 -21.96 -10.46
C SER A 109 51.05 -22.76 -9.78
N ILE A 110 50.06 -23.10 -10.64
CA ILE A 110 49.38 -24.40 -10.89
C ILE A 110 48.42 -24.98 -9.82
N TYR A 111 47.13 -25.11 -10.18
CA TYR A 111 46.46 -26.41 -10.38
C TYR A 111 45.16 -26.28 -11.21
N VAL A 112 45.15 -26.96 -12.35
CA VAL A 112 43.97 -27.26 -13.20
C VAL A 112 43.44 -28.63 -12.78
N GLY A 113 42.12 -28.78 -12.60
CA GLY A 113 41.55 -30.12 -12.39
C GLY A 113 40.05 -30.19 -12.16
N ARG A 114 39.30 -30.43 -13.25
CA ARG A 114 38.02 -31.18 -13.33
C ARG A 114 36.85 -30.72 -12.43
N MET A 115 35.94 -29.92 -13.01
CA MET A 115 34.53 -29.81 -12.59
C MET A 115 33.64 -30.23 -13.76
N GLY A 116 33.59 -31.53 -14.00
CA GLY A 116 32.75 -32.16 -15.00
C GLY A 116 32.19 -33.45 -14.43
N PHE A 117 31.41 -33.37 -13.34
CA PHE A 117 30.59 -34.48 -12.84
C PHE A 117 29.51 -34.10 -11.80
N VAL A 118 29.03 -32.84 -11.74
CA VAL A 118 28.02 -32.41 -10.74
C VAL A 118 26.69 -31.95 -11.35
N VAL A 119 26.57 -31.93 -12.68
CA VAL A 119 25.34 -31.46 -13.34
C VAL A 119 24.22 -32.52 -13.38
N SER A 120 24.50 -33.79 -13.05
CA SER A 120 23.49 -34.86 -13.16
C SER A 120 22.80 -35.25 -11.85
N LEU A 121 23.03 -34.55 -10.74
CA LEU A 121 22.40 -34.85 -9.44
C LEU A 121 21.51 -33.73 -8.89
N PHE A 122 21.27 -32.66 -9.67
CA PHE A 122 20.51 -31.49 -9.21
C PHE A 122 19.01 -31.51 -9.57
N HIS A 123 18.55 -32.54 -10.29
CA HIS A 123 17.18 -32.58 -10.82
C HIS A 123 16.21 -33.50 -10.06
N SER A 124 16.61 -34.17 -8.98
CA SER A 124 15.74 -35.18 -8.33
C SER A 124 15.43 -35.00 -6.84
N LEU A 125 15.93 -33.97 -6.15
CA LEU A 125 15.73 -33.85 -4.70
C LEU A 125 15.66 -32.37 -4.24
N PHE A 126 14.50 -31.72 -4.39
CA PHE A 126 14.16 -30.63 -3.48
C PHE A 126 13.78 -31.24 -2.13
N PRO A 127 14.53 -30.89 -1.08
CA PRO A 127 13.93 -30.03 -0.06
C PRO A 127 14.76 -28.75 0.05
N CYS A 128 14.08 -27.60 0.05
CA CYS A 128 14.69 -26.28 0.22
C CYS A 128 15.72 -26.30 1.34
N ASN A 129 17.00 -26.23 0.95
CA ASN A 129 18.10 -26.40 1.89
C ASN A 129 18.29 -25.08 2.64
N TYR A 130 17.91 -25.08 3.91
CA TYR A 130 18.06 -23.98 4.86
C TYR A 130 19.48 -23.41 4.93
N SER A 131 20.50 -24.24 4.64
CA SER A 131 21.89 -23.78 4.51
C SER A 131 22.10 -22.90 3.29
N MET A 132 21.41 -23.13 2.18
CA MET A 132 21.52 -22.33 0.96
C MET A 132 20.91 -20.94 1.16
N PHE A 133 19.76 -20.84 1.84
CA PHE A 133 19.12 -19.56 2.17
C PHE A 133 19.97 -18.75 3.16
N ARG A 134 20.53 -19.41 4.19
CA ARG A 134 21.49 -18.79 5.12
C ARG A 134 22.78 -18.38 4.42
N ASP A 135 23.34 -19.22 3.57
CA ASP A 135 24.54 -18.92 2.79
C ASP A 135 24.29 -17.81 1.77
N LEU A 136 23.09 -17.71 1.17
CA LEU A 136 22.74 -16.61 0.29
C LEU A 136 22.62 -15.29 1.06
N ILE A 137 21.94 -15.29 2.21
CA ILE A 137 21.86 -14.12 3.10
C ILE A 137 23.25 -13.70 3.61
N GLN A 138 24.13 -14.66 3.92
CA GLN A 138 25.50 -14.36 4.34
C GLN A 138 26.41 -13.92 3.18
N ARG A 139 26.17 -14.39 1.95
CA ARG A 139 26.83 -13.89 0.72
C ARG A 139 26.34 -12.49 0.33
N VAL A 140 25.11 -12.14 0.70
CA VAL A 140 24.50 -10.82 0.49
C VAL A 140 24.92 -9.81 1.58
N LYS A 141 25.49 -10.26 2.71
CA LYS A 141 26.07 -9.32 3.67
C LYS A 141 27.25 -8.62 3.01
N PRO A 142 27.25 -7.27 2.95
CA PRO A 142 28.36 -6.56 2.34
C PRO A 142 29.61 -6.82 3.17
N GLU A 143 30.62 -7.42 2.56
CA GLU A 143 31.99 -7.26 3.04
C GLU A 143 32.24 -5.76 3.12
N LYS A 144 32.65 -5.28 4.30
CA LYS A 144 33.20 -3.93 4.47
C LYS A 144 34.49 -3.84 3.67
N LYS A 145 34.40 -3.63 2.36
CA LYS A 145 35.46 -3.01 1.58
C LYS A 145 35.15 -1.54 1.49
N GLU A 146 35.88 -0.77 2.28
CA GLU A 146 36.11 0.64 2.06
C GLU A 146 36.64 0.82 0.63
N GLY A 147 35.98 1.67 -0.18
CA GLY A 147 36.44 1.98 -1.53
C GLY A 147 35.29 2.29 -2.48
N TYR A 148 34.93 3.56 -2.54
CA TYR A 148 34.00 4.13 -3.52
C TYR A 148 34.60 4.07 -4.93
N GLU A 149 34.15 3.17 -5.80
CA GLU A 149 34.45 3.19 -7.24
C GLU A 149 33.24 2.85 -8.13
N PHE A 150 32.01 3.08 -7.65
CA PHE A 150 30.78 2.75 -8.39
C PHE A 150 30.18 3.89 -9.21
N GLY A 151 30.70 5.12 -9.10
CA GLY A 151 30.10 6.33 -9.69
C GLY A 151 30.62 6.76 -11.08
N MET A 152 31.64 6.09 -11.63
CA MET A 152 32.36 6.60 -12.82
C MET A 152 31.84 6.07 -14.17
N LEU A 153 30.79 5.26 -14.22
CA LEU A 153 30.46 4.51 -15.43
C LEU A 153 29.75 5.33 -16.54
N TRP A 154 29.05 6.41 -16.18
CA TRP A 154 28.12 7.09 -17.10
C TRP A 154 28.54 8.52 -17.49
N THR A 155 29.76 8.95 -17.15
CA THR A 155 30.30 10.27 -17.52
C THR A 155 31.10 10.24 -18.82
N GLY A 156 30.66 11.02 -19.81
CA GLY A 156 31.40 11.28 -21.05
C GLY A 156 31.18 10.20 -22.11
N ASP A 157 31.88 9.08 -21.97
CA ASP A 157 31.79 7.94 -22.88
C ASP A 157 30.76 6.90 -22.41
N ALA A 158 30.30 6.04 -23.31
CA ALA A 158 29.47 4.90 -22.90
C ALA A 158 30.27 4.00 -21.93
N PRO A 159 29.66 3.51 -20.85
CA PRO A 159 30.32 2.58 -19.94
C PRO A 159 30.95 1.40 -20.69
N ASP A 160 32.10 0.89 -20.24
CA ASP A 160 32.59 -0.40 -20.73
C ASP A 160 31.49 -1.44 -20.48
N VAL A 161 31.19 -2.24 -21.51
CA VAL A 161 30.13 -3.25 -21.47
C VAL A 161 30.29 -4.16 -20.28
N ARG A 162 31.54 -4.55 -19.97
CA ARG A 162 31.86 -5.42 -18.84
C ARG A 162 31.53 -4.76 -17.51
N ALA A 163 31.89 -3.50 -17.34
CA ALA A 163 31.60 -2.79 -16.10
C ALA A 163 30.08 -2.58 -15.91
N LEU A 164 29.32 -2.37 -17.00
CA LEU A 164 27.86 -2.29 -16.91
C LEU A 164 27.23 -3.66 -16.57
N GLU A 165 27.76 -4.73 -17.12
CA GLU A 165 27.34 -6.10 -16.82
C GLU A 165 27.66 -6.49 -15.36
N GLU A 166 28.84 -6.13 -14.85
CA GLU A 166 29.26 -6.32 -13.46
C GLU A 166 28.36 -5.53 -12.50
N ASN A 167 28.09 -4.26 -12.80
CA ASN A 167 27.20 -3.42 -12.00
C ASN A 167 25.78 -3.95 -11.97
N MET A 168 25.25 -4.35 -13.13
CA MET A 168 23.94 -4.97 -13.23
C MET A 168 23.89 -6.25 -12.37
N SER A 169 24.93 -7.08 -12.43
CA SER A 169 25.01 -8.31 -11.64
C SER A 169 25.07 -8.02 -10.13
N ALA A 170 25.84 -7.02 -9.70
CA ALA A 170 25.88 -6.59 -8.30
C ALA A 170 24.50 -6.08 -7.84
N TYR A 171 23.84 -5.24 -8.65
CA TYR A 171 22.52 -4.71 -8.37
C TYR A 171 21.48 -5.84 -8.22
N PHE A 172 21.47 -6.80 -9.14
CA PHE A 172 20.56 -7.94 -9.08
C PHE A 172 20.79 -8.82 -7.87
N ASN A 173 22.05 -9.04 -7.46
CA ASN A 173 22.35 -9.77 -6.23
C ASN A 173 21.79 -9.06 -4.98
N MET A 174 21.87 -7.73 -4.91
CA MET A 174 21.25 -6.96 -3.83
C MET A 174 19.72 -7.08 -3.86
N LEU A 175 19.11 -6.97 -5.05
CA LEU A 175 17.67 -7.10 -5.21
C LEU A 175 17.18 -8.50 -4.81
N GLN A 176 17.91 -9.55 -5.20
CA GLN A 176 17.63 -10.92 -4.78
C GLN A 176 17.71 -11.05 -3.25
N GLY A 177 18.77 -10.50 -2.65
CA GLY A 177 18.95 -10.41 -1.21
C GLY A 177 17.76 -9.74 -0.50
N PHE A 178 17.32 -8.60 -1.03
CA PHE A 178 16.16 -7.86 -0.54
C PHE A 178 14.87 -8.68 -0.57
N LEU A 179 14.60 -9.40 -1.67
CA LEU A 179 13.41 -10.24 -1.80
C LEU A 179 13.42 -11.41 -0.81
N LEU A 180 14.59 -12.02 -0.59
CA LEU A 180 14.73 -13.12 0.36
C LEU A 180 14.57 -12.64 1.81
N LEU A 181 15.13 -11.47 2.15
CA LEU A 181 14.89 -10.84 3.46
C LEU A 181 13.40 -10.51 3.64
N SER A 182 12.74 -10.01 2.60
CA SER A 182 11.30 -9.73 2.60
C SER A 182 10.47 -10.99 2.88
N HIS A 183 10.80 -12.10 2.19
CA HIS A 183 10.18 -13.40 2.43
C HIS A 183 10.42 -13.89 3.87
N GLY A 184 11.65 -13.74 4.39
CA GLY A 184 11.96 -14.07 5.79
C GLY A 184 11.18 -13.24 6.82
N SER A 185 10.79 -12.01 6.49
CA SER A 185 9.97 -11.17 7.37
C SER A 185 8.49 -11.58 7.41
N MET A 186 8.03 -12.39 6.46
CA MET A 186 6.67 -12.92 6.39
C MET A 186 6.45 -14.16 7.26
N VAL A 187 7.48 -14.66 7.97
CA VAL A 187 7.33 -15.76 8.93
C VAL A 187 6.32 -15.38 10.01
N GLY A 188 5.23 -16.14 10.13
CA GLY A 188 4.13 -15.86 11.06
C GLY A 188 3.25 -14.68 10.67
N ALA A 189 3.38 -14.16 9.45
CA ALA A 189 2.46 -13.17 8.91
C ALA A 189 1.15 -13.83 8.47
N GLY A 190 0.03 -13.21 8.82
CA GLY A 190 -1.26 -13.52 8.20
C GLY A 190 -1.34 -13.02 6.76
N PRO A 191 -2.35 -13.44 5.98
CA PRO A 191 -2.57 -13.00 4.60
C PRO A 191 -2.48 -11.48 4.39
N THR A 192 -3.02 -10.68 5.31
CA THR A 192 -3.07 -9.23 5.18
C THR A 192 -1.68 -8.58 5.31
N LEU A 193 -0.88 -9.02 6.30
CA LEU A 193 0.50 -8.54 6.47
C LEU A 193 1.38 -9.04 5.32
N SER A 194 1.24 -10.32 4.97
CA SER A 194 1.94 -10.98 3.87
C SER A 194 1.74 -10.21 2.55
N SER A 195 0.48 -9.89 2.21
CA SER A 195 0.14 -9.10 1.03
C SER A 195 0.75 -7.70 1.06
N SER A 196 0.79 -7.03 2.21
CA SER A 196 1.39 -5.71 2.36
C SER A 196 2.90 -5.71 2.13
N ILE A 197 3.59 -6.72 2.67
CA ILE A 197 5.03 -6.93 2.46
C ILE A 197 5.28 -7.23 0.98
N HIS A 198 4.56 -8.19 0.44
CA HIS A 198 4.67 -8.60 -0.96
C HIS A 198 4.50 -7.42 -1.92
N ALA A 199 3.45 -6.61 -1.73
CA ALA A 199 3.18 -5.43 -2.55
C ALA A 199 4.34 -4.42 -2.50
N SER A 200 4.91 -4.18 -1.31
CA SER A 200 6.04 -3.26 -1.12
C SER A 200 7.30 -3.79 -1.81
N SER A 201 7.61 -5.08 -1.64
CA SER A 201 8.78 -5.71 -2.27
C SER A 201 8.65 -5.77 -3.79
N LYS A 202 7.45 -6.01 -4.30
CA LYS A 202 7.15 -5.97 -5.73
C LYS A 202 7.40 -4.60 -6.33
N GLN A 203 6.95 -3.51 -5.69
CA GLN A 203 7.19 -2.15 -6.16
C GLN A 203 8.69 -1.83 -6.30
N VAL A 204 9.50 -2.22 -5.31
CA VAL A 204 10.96 -2.03 -5.35
C VAL A 204 11.58 -2.74 -6.56
N ALA A 205 11.18 -3.99 -6.83
CA ALA A 205 11.72 -4.71 -7.96
C ALA A 205 11.21 -4.20 -9.30
N ASP A 206 9.92 -3.87 -9.42
CA ASP A 206 9.33 -3.34 -10.65
C ASP A 206 10.04 -2.02 -11.05
N CYS A 207 10.24 -1.09 -10.10
CA CYS A 207 11.00 0.14 -10.34
C CYS A 207 12.47 -0.14 -10.69
N SER A 208 13.10 -1.11 -10.02
CA SER A 208 14.47 -1.53 -10.32
C SER A 208 14.62 -2.10 -11.72
N PHE A 209 13.66 -2.91 -12.17
CA PHE A 209 13.66 -3.48 -13.51
C PHE A 209 13.49 -2.43 -14.59
N LEU A 210 12.60 -1.45 -14.36
CA LEU A 210 12.44 -0.33 -15.29
C LEU A 210 13.73 0.45 -15.45
N LEU A 211 14.44 0.74 -14.34
CA LEU A 211 15.74 1.40 -14.36
C LEU A 211 16.78 0.61 -15.18
N LEU A 212 16.93 -0.69 -14.90
CA LEU A 212 17.92 -1.53 -15.57
C LEU A 212 17.60 -1.76 -17.06
N LYS A 213 16.32 -1.93 -17.39
CA LYS A 213 15.86 -2.03 -18.78
C LYS A 213 16.15 -0.76 -19.55
N GLU A 214 15.89 0.41 -18.94
CA GLU A 214 16.20 1.69 -19.55
C GLU A 214 17.72 1.84 -19.74
N ALA A 215 18.53 1.50 -18.74
CA ALA A 215 20.00 1.57 -18.81
C ALA A 215 20.57 0.72 -19.96
N VAL A 216 20.11 -0.52 -20.13
CA VAL A 216 20.51 -1.40 -21.24
C VAL A 216 19.98 -0.88 -22.58
N SER A 217 18.74 -0.39 -22.63
CA SER A 217 18.14 0.11 -23.86
C SER A 217 18.82 1.39 -24.37
N SER A 218 19.30 2.22 -23.46
CA SER A 218 20.01 3.46 -23.72
C SER A 218 21.51 3.26 -23.98
N TYR A 219 22.03 2.04 -23.81
CA TYR A 219 23.44 1.71 -24.10
C TYR A 219 23.80 1.99 -25.57
N GLY A 220 24.89 2.72 -25.79
CA GLY A 220 25.39 3.08 -27.13
C GLY A 220 24.51 4.07 -27.91
N SER A 221 23.44 4.60 -27.31
CA SER A 221 22.57 5.64 -27.88
C SER A 221 23.04 7.03 -27.42
N GLY A 222 23.36 7.93 -28.36
CA GLY A 222 23.82 9.29 -28.08
C GLY A 222 22.70 10.30 -27.81
N ASN A 223 21.54 9.86 -27.33
CA ASN A 223 20.33 10.68 -27.30
C ASN A 223 20.28 11.60 -26.07
N ALA A 224 19.91 12.87 -26.27
CA ALA A 224 19.82 13.87 -25.21
C ALA A 224 18.77 13.53 -24.13
N ASP A 225 17.75 12.74 -24.49
CA ASP A 225 16.67 12.29 -23.60
C ASP A 225 17.15 11.35 -22.47
N ARG A 226 18.32 10.71 -22.65
CA ARG A 226 19.01 9.88 -21.63
C ARG A 226 19.29 10.65 -20.34
N LYS A 227 19.49 11.97 -20.43
CA LYS A 227 19.79 12.83 -19.26
C LYS A 227 18.62 13.02 -18.31
N LEU A 228 17.39 12.67 -18.73
CA LEU A 228 16.19 12.89 -17.93
C LEU A 228 15.56 11.56 -17.46
N SER A 229 15.55 10.51 -18.28
CA SER A 229 14.85 9.24 -17.95
C SER A 229 15.52 8.44 -16.83
N ILE A 230 16.85 8.26 -16.88
CA ILE A 230 17.59 7.48 -15.86
C ILE A 230 17.51 8.13 -14.47
N PRO A 231 17.75 9.45 -14.30
CA PRO A 231 17.54 10.11 -13.02
C PRO A 231 16.10 10.02 -12.49
N GLN A 232 15.09 10.11 -13.37
CA GLN A 232 13.69 9.95 -12.96
C GLN A 232 13.40 8.53 -12.45
N LEU A 233 13.88 7.50 -13.15
CA LEU A 233 13.69 6.11 -12.75
C LEU A 233 14.45 5.77 -11.45
N ALA A 234 15.66 6.31 -11.28
CA ALA A 234 16.38 6.19 -10.02
C ALA A 234 15.66 6.90 -8.86
N GLY A 235 15.07 8.07 -9.11
CA GLY A 235 14.18 8.75 -8.17
C GLY A 235 12.97 7.90 -7.80
N ALA A 236 12.36 7.21 -8.78
CA ALA A 236 11.27 6.28 -8.50
C ALA A 236 11.70 5.09 -7.62
N VAL A 237 12.88 4.50 -7.86
CA VAL A 237 13.46 3.47 -6.98
C VAL A 237 13.68 4.00 -5.56
N TRP A 238 14.21 5.23 -5.46
CA TRP A 238 14.40 5.88 -4.17
C TRP A 238 13.08 6.05 -3.41
N ASP A 239 12.04 6.55 -4.06
CA ASP A 239 10.73 6.80 -3.45
C ASP A 239 10.05 5.52 -2.95
N VAL A 240 10.13 4.42 -3.71
CA VAL A 240 9.58 3.13 -3.27
C VAL A 240 10.40 2.53 -2.12
N CYS A 241 11.72 2.68 -2.12
CA CYS A 241 12.56 2.26 -0.99
C CYS A 241 12.29 3.07 0.28
N VAL A 242 12.06 4.38 0.16
CA VAL A 242 11.62 5.23 1.29
C VAL A 242 10.27 4.76 1.83
N SER A 243 9.38 4.33 0.94
CA SER A 243 8.03 3.86 1.30
C SER A 243 8.04 2.53 2.06
N LEU A 244 9.11 1.74 2.03
CA LEU A 244 9.27 0.52 2.87
C LEU A 244 9.11 0.81 4.36
N LYS A 245 9.48 2.02 4.82
CA LYS A 245 9.31 2.46 6.21
C LYS A 245 7.84 2.59 6.60
N LYS A 246 6.95 2.74 5.61
CA LYS A 246 5.51 2.80 5.83
C LYS A 246 4.90 1.40 5.85
N THR A 247 5.54 0.36 5.34
CA THR A 247 4.99 -1.01 5.34
C THR A 247 4.71 -1.49 6.77
N PRO A 248 3.53 -2.07 7.06
CA PRO A 248 3.24 -2.60 8.38
C PRO A 248 4.21 -3.75 8.71
N THR A 249 4.65 -3.82 9.97
CA THR A 249 5.61 -4.84 10.44
C THR A 249 4.97 -5.92 11.33
N THR A 250 3.70 -5.73 11.71
CA THR A 250 2.95 -6.64 12.57
C THR A 250 1.54 -6.88 12.03
N ASN A 251 0.97 -8.05 12.33
CA ASN A 251 -0.39 -8.41 11.93
C ASN A 251 -1.40 -7.39 12.47
N TYR A 252 -1.27 -6.98 13.74
CA TYR A 252 -2.10 -5.92 14.34
C TYR A 252 -2.09 -4.61 13.54
N THR A 253 -0.91 -4.15 13.10
CA THR A 253 -0.79 -2.90 12.35
C THR A 253 -1.38 -3.03 10.95
N ALA A 254 -1.15 -4.17 10.28
CA ALA A 254 -1.68 -4.42 8.95
C ALA A 254 -3.22 -4.49 8.98
N ILE A 255 -3.77 -5.26 9.91
CA ILE A 255 -5.22 -5.40 10.12
C ILE A 255 -5.86 -4.08 10.53
N GLY A 256 -5.28 -3.38 11.51
CA GLY A 256 -5.79 -2.08 11.95
C GLY A 256 -5.85 -1.05 10.82
N ARG A 257 -4.86 -1.06 9.90
CA ARG A 257 -4.88 -0.21 8.70
C ARG A 257 -5.94 -0.62 7.70
N ALA A 258 -6.12 -1.92 7.47
CA ALA A 258 -7.16 -2.43 6.57
C ALA A 258 -8.56 -2.07 7.09
N ILE A 259 -8.82 -2.27 8.39
CA ILE A 259 -10.07 -1.87 9.05
C ILE A 259 -10.26 -0.35 9.01
N THR A 260 -9.17 0.44 9.11
CA THR A 260 -9.24 1.90 8.94
C THR A 260 -9.74 2.29 7.55
N GLN A 261 -9.40 1.54 6.49
CA GLN A 261 -9.93 1.80 5.15
C GLN A 261 -11.45 1.53 5.07
N VAL A 262 -11.93 0.47 5.75
CA VAL A 262 -13.38 0.24 5.87
C VAL A 262 -14.06 1.42 6.58
N ALA A 263 -13.47 1.93 7.67
CA ALA A 263 -13.99 3.09 8.38
C ALA A 263 -14.05 4.36 7.51
N VAL A 264 -13.10 4.54 6.58
CA VAL A 264 -13.12 5.64 5.60
C VAL A 264 -14.31 5.47 4.65
N SER A 265 -14.50 4.28 4.06
CA SER A 265 -15.64 3.98 3.18
C SER A 265 -16.98 4.24 3.88
N VAL A 266 -17.16 3.70 5.09
CA VAL A 266 -18.37 3.90 5.90
C VAL A 266 -18.61 5.38 6.21
N LYS A 267 -17.56 6.15 6.45
CA LYS A 267 -17.65 7.59 6.70
C LYS A 267 -18.09 8.35 5.44
N ASP A 268 -17.63 7.93 4.27
CA ASP A 268 -18.01 8.55 3.01
C ASP A 268 -19.49 8.29 2.68
N VAL A 269 -19.98 7.05 2.87
CA VAL A 269 -21.41 6.73 2.79
C VAL A 269 -22.23 7.56 3.78
N LEU A 270 -21.78 7.66 5.03
CA LEU A 270 -22.46 8.47 6.04
C LEU A 270 -22.56 9.94 5.64
N ARG A 271 -21.54 10.48 4.97
CA ARG A 271 -21.57 11.85 4.45
C ARG A 271 -22.63 11.97 3.36
N GLU A 272 -22.65 11.05 2.40
CA GLU A 272 -23.63 11.04 1.29
C GLU A 272 -25.07 10.92 1.82
N MET A 273 -25.33 10.03 2.77
CA MET A 273 -26.66 9.89 3.38
C MET A 273 -27.13 11.16 4.10
N LYS A 274 -26.20 11.97 4.64
CA LYS A 274 -26.55 13.25 5.30
C LYS A 274 -26.90 14.37 4.32
N GLU A 275 -26.70 14.16 3.02
CA GLU A 275 -27.07 15.11 1.97
C GLU A 275 -28.52 14.90 1.49
N LEU A 276 -29.21 13.85 1.96
CA LEU A 276 -30.62 13.58 1.66
C LEU A 276 -31.52 14.72 2.16
N LYS A 277 -32.46 15.15 1.30
CA LYS A 277 -33.39 16.25 1.56
C LYS A 277 -34.82 15.72 1.79
N PRO A 278 -35.59 16.36 2.69
CA PRO A 278 -37.01 16.08 2.82
C PRO A 278 -37.82 16.71 1.68
N GLY A 279 -38.95 16.07 1.39
CA GLY A 279 -40.07 16.56 0.60
C GLY A 279 -40.42 18.01 0.86
N SER A 280 -40.35 18.86 -0.17
CA SER A 280 -40.99 20.17 -0.12
C SER A 280 -42.50 20.00 0.11
N THR A 281 -42.98 20.27 1.31
CA THR A 281 -44.40 20.37 1.65
C THR A 281 -44.85 21.83 1.56
N ASP A 282 -44.81 22.42 0.36
CA ASP A 282 -45.47 23.72 0.13
C ASP A 282 -46.76 23.53 -0.67
N PRO A 283 -47.93 23.41 -0.02
CA PRO A 283 -49.21 23.45 -0.70
C PRO A 283 -49.58 24.92 -0.93
N THR A 284 -48.87 25.60 -1.83
CA THR A 284 -49.39 26.82 -2.43
C THR A 284 -49.85 26.50 -3.85
N GLU A 285 -51.00 25.83 -3.92
CA GLU A 285 -51.91 25.98 -5.05
C GLU A 285 -52.11 27.50 -5.29
N LYS A 286 -51.51 28.04 -6.34
CA LYS A 286 -52.03 29.24 -6.98
C LYS A 286 -52.69 28.82 -8.27
N PHE A 287 -53.94 28.40 -8.16
CA PHE A 287 -54.92 28.71 -9.18
C PHE A 287 -55.03 30.23 -9.28
N PRO A 288 -54.72 30.88 -10.41
CA PRO A 288 -55.15 32.25 -10.63
C PRO A 288 -56.57 32.20 -11.18
N ASN A 289 -57.51 32.58 -10.33
CA ASN A 289 -58.90 32.83 -10.72
C ASN A 289 -58.93 34.02 -11.70
N GLU A 290 -59.68 33.87 -12.80
CA GLU A 290 -59.96 34.92 -13.77
C GLU A 290 -60.73 36.10 -13.13
N ALA A 291 -60.30 37.34 -13.42
CA ALA A 291 -61.18 38.46 -13.78
C ALA A 291 -60.39 39.72 -14.20
N ALA A 292 -60.51 40.08 -15.50
CA ALA A 292 -60.47 41.41 -16.14
C ALA A 292 -59.25 42.35 -15.90
N ALA A 293 -58.56 42.94 -16.90
CA ALA A 293 -58.86 43.25 -18.29
C ALA A 293 -57.57 43.49 -19.13
N GLU A 294 -57.77 43.53 -20.45
CA GLU A 294 -56.91 43.68 -21.65
C GLU A 294 -55.79 44.78 -21.56
N GLU A 295 -54.64 44.75 -22.28
CA GLU A 295 -54.41 44.58 -23.73
C GLU A 295 -52.95 44.15 -24.09
N ALA A 296 -52.81 43.36 -25.17
CA ALA A 296 -51.76 43.23 -26.23
C ALA A 296 -50.24 43.21 -25.86
N SER A 297 -49.34 42.35 -26.35
CA SER A 297 -49.25 41.49 -27.56
C SER A 297 -48.06 40.50 -27.43
N GLU A 298 -48.19 39.27 -27.93
CA GLU A 298 -47.15 38.21 -28.01
C GLU A 298 -46.29 38.31 -29.32
N PRO A 299 -45.09 37.69 -29.46
CA PRO A 299 -44.94 36.23 -29.42
C PRO A 299 -43.71 35.67 -28.66
N ARG A 300 -43.99 34.57 -27.94
CA ARG A 300 -43.19 33.36 -27.68
C ARG A 300 -41.71 33.35 -28.07
N ASP A 301 -40.87 33.15 -27.06
CA ASP A 301 -39.78 32.17 -27.12
C ASP A 301 -39.93 31.22 -25.93
N ASN A 302 -40.40 30.02 -26.24
CA ASN A 302 -40.52 28.88 -25.36
C ASN A 302 -39.26 28.04 -25.53
N ASP A 303 -38.25 28.26 -24.70
CA ASP A 303 -37.21 27.27 -24.43
C ASP A 303 -37.35 26.81 -22.98
N SER A 304 -38.36 25.97 -22.77
CA SER A 304 -38.42 25.03 -21.67
C SER A 304 -37.31 24.00 -21.83
N SER A 305 -36.06 24.33 -21.48
CA SER A 305 -35.07 23.32 -21.14
C SER A 305 -35.31 22.92 -19.69
N SER A 306 -36.37 22.11 -19.48
CA SER A 306 -36.49 21.26 -18.30
C SER A 306 -35.35 20.26 -18.36
N GLU A 307 -34.18 20.65 -17.87
CA GLU A 307 -33.16 19.70 -17.47
C GLU A 307 -33.68 19.01 -16.22
N GLY A 308 -33.81 17.69 -16.32
CA GLY A 308 -34.57 16.85 -15.42
C GLY A 308 -34.24 17.06 -13.95
N ASP A 309 -35.25 17.52 -13.22
CA ASP A 309 -35.38 17.40 -11.78
C ASP A 309 -35.55 15.91 -11.42
N LEU A 310 -34.46 15.17 -11.53
CA LEU A 310 -34.35 13.77 -11.12
C LEU A 310 -34.06 13.73 -9.62
N GLY A 311 -35.07 14.06 -8.83
CA GLY A 311 -35.02 13.93 -7.38
C GLY A 311 -36.42 14.08 -6.82
N ASN A 312 -37.19 12.99 -6.85
CA ASN A 312 -38.40 12.95 -6.03
C ASN A 312 -37.92 13.08 -4.58
N ASP A 313 -38.17 14.22 -3.94
CA ASP A 313 -37.78 14.42 -2.55
C ASP A 313 -38.41 13.32 -1.65
N LEU A 314 -37.73 12.95 -0.56
CA LEU A 314 -38.20 11.91 0.36
C LEU A 314 -39.51 12.33 1.05
N SER A 315 -40.50 11.44 1.12
CA SER A 315 -41.67 11.68 1.96
C SER A 315 -41.27 11.82 3.44
N PRO A 316 -42.10 12.44 4.31
CA PRO A 316 -41.83 12.50 5.74
C PRO A 316 -41.58 11.13 6.37
N GLU A 317 -42.29 10.10 5.91
CA GLU A 317 -42.12 8.72 6.34
C GLU A 317 -40.79 8.12 5.84
N GLU A 318 -40.44 8.33 4.57
CA GLU A 318 -39.18 7.88 3.97
C GLU A 318 -37.96 8.59 4.59
N MET A 319 -38.12 9.86 4.96
CA MET A 319 -37.09 10.64 5.65
C MET A 319 -36.86 10.15 7.08
N LYS A 320 -37.93 9.73 7.77
CA LYS A 320 -37.80 9.11 9.10
C LYS A 320 -36.98 7.83 9.03
N ILE A 321 -37.27 6.98 8.03
CA ILE A 321 -36.52 5.75 7.76
C ILE A 321 -35.05 6.06 7.44
N ALA A 322 -34.81 7.06 6.58
CA ALA A 322 -33.46 7.50 6.24
C ALA A 322 -32.67 7.97 7.48
N GLN A 323 -33.30 8.71 8.40
CA GLN A 323 -32.66 9.15 9.63
C GLN A 323 -32.28 7.98 10.54
N SER A 324 -33.14 6.97 10.67
CA SER A 324 -32.84 5.74 11.42
C SER A 324 -31.68 4.95 10.79
N ALA A 325 -31.60 4.89 9.47
CA ALA A 325 -30.47 4.28 8.77
C ALA A 325 -29.16 5.08 8.93
N ILE A 326 -29.21 6.42 8.91
CA ILE A 326 -28.06 7.29 9.22
C ILE A 326 -27.52 7.02 10.63
N ASP A 327 -28.40 6.78 11.60
CA ASP A 327 -28.01 6.46 12.98
C ASP A 327 -27.30 5.10 13.06
N ILE A 328 -27.79 4.09 12.31
CA ILE A 328 -27.10 2.79 12.18
C ILE A 328 -25.69 2.99 11.61
N VAL A 329 -25.55 3.67 10.48
CA VAL A 329 -24.23 3.88 9.85
C VAL A 329 -23.29 4.69 10.76
N SER A 330 -23.83 5.66 11.50
CA SER A 330 -23.06 6.42 12.50
C SER A 330 -22.56 5.52 13.63
N ASN A 331 -23.41 4.65 14.18
CA ASN A 331 -23.03 3.71 15.24
C ASN A 331 -22.10 2.61 14.74
N THR A 332 -22.27 2.13 13.51
CA THR A 332 -21.32 1.22 12.85
C THR A 332 -19.92 1.83 12.78
N LEU A 333 -19.81 3.11 12.40
CA LEU A 333 -18.53 3.81 12.39
C LEU A 333 -17.89 3.88 13.79
N VAL A 334 -18.69 4.03 14.85
CA VAL A 334 -18.20 3.99 16.24
C VAL A 334 -17.68 2.60 16.60
N VAL A 335 -18.42 1.54 16.28
CA VAL A 335 -18.01 0.14 16.50
C VAL A 335 -16.67 -0.15 15.81
N ILE A 336 -16.52 0.23 14.53
CA ILE A 336 -15.27 0.03 13.79
C ILE A 336 -14.11 0.79 14.44
N LYS A 337 -14.33 2.04 14.91
CA LYS A 337 -13.30 2.80 15.62
C LYS A 337 -12.90 2.16 16.95
N GLU A 338 -13.85 1.64 17.73
CA GLU A 338 -13.54 0.93 18.96
C GLU A 338 -12.80 -0.40 18.68
N LEU A 339 -13.13 -1.10 17.58
CA LEU A 339 -12.39 -2.29 17.15
C LEU A 339 -10.93 -1.95 16.81
N ILE A 340 -10.69 -0.88 16.07
CA ILE A 340 -9.31 -0.42 15.76
C ILE A 340 -8.56 -0.15 17.08
N ARG A 341 -9.18 0.57 18.03
CA ARG A 341 -8.55 0.85 19.33
C ARG A 341 -8.23 -0.43 20.10
N PHE A 342 -9.13 -1.41 20.09
CA PHE A 342 -8.92 -2.71 20.71
C PHE A 342 -7.72 -3.43 20.09
N ILE A 343 -7.67 -3.58 18.76
CA ILE A 343 -6.57 -4.25 18.05
C ILE A 343 -5.23 -3.56 18.33
N MET A 344 -5.22 -2.22 18.33
CA MET A 344 -4.02 -1.45 18.65
C MET A 344 -3.61 -1.56 20.13
N SER A 345 -4.54 -1.86 21.03
CA SER A 345 -4.23 -2.16 22.43
C SER A 345 -3.59 -3.54 22.61
N LEU A 346 -4.02 -4.54 21.83
CA LEU A 346 -3.41 -5.88 21.82
C LEU A 346 -1.94 -5.82 21.37
N LEU A 347 -1.62 -4.97 20.38
CA LEU A 347 -0.24 -4.75 19.94
C LEU A 347 0.67 -4.29 21.09
N LYS A 348 0.15 -3.51 22.05
CA LYS A 348 0.92 -3.02 23.20
C LYS A 348 1.12 -4.10 24.28
N GLN A 349 0.29 -5.14 24.27
CA GLN A 349 0.23 -6.19 25.29
C GLN A 349 0.84 -7.52 24.82
N SER A 350 1.13 -7.66 23.53
CA SER A 350 1.53 -8.95 22.96
C SER A 350 2.88 -9.44 23.51
N ASN A 351 2.85 -10.57 24.23
CA ASN A 351 3.99 -11.43 24.52
C ASN A 351 3.95 -12.66 23.59
N ALA A 352 5.11 -13.25 23.29
CA ALA A 352 5.35 -14.13 22.14
C ALA A 352 4.59 -15.48 22.07
N ASN A 353 3.79 -15.86 23.07
CA ASN A 353 3.36 -17.26 23.23
C ASN A 353 2.09 -17.67 22.46
N ASN A 354 1.29 -16.74 21.92
CA ASN A 354 0.00 -17.05 21.25
C ASN A 354 -0.17 -16.37 19.88
N ILE A 355 0.89 -16.32 19.06
CA ILE A 355 0.90 -15.54 17.81
C ILE A 355 0.04 -16.16 16.69
N SER A 356 0.00 -17.48 16.51
CA SER A 356 -0.75 -18.09 15.40
C SER A 356 -2.27 -18.01 15.58
N GLN A 357 -2.77 -18.40 16.76
CA GLN A 357 -4.20 -18.34 17.07
C GLN A 357 -4.74 -16.90 17.04
N SER A 358 -3.93 -15.92 17.45
CA SER A 358 -4.33 -14.52 17.36
C SER A 358 -4.37 -14.00 15.92
N VAL A 359 -3.56 -14.53 15.00
CA VAL A 359 -3.58 -14.12 13.59
C VAL A 359 -4.88 -14.53 12.90
N ASP A 360 -5.33 -15.78 13.05
CA ASP A 360 -6.57 -16.24 12.43
C ASP A 360 -7.78 -15.43 12.92
N SER A 361 -7.84 -15.15 14.23
CA SER A 361 -8.85 -14.29 14.83
C SER A 361 -8.82 -12.86 14.29
N LEU A 362 -7.63 -12.27 14.12
CA LEU A 362 -7.48 -10.92 13.56
C LEU A 362 -7.93 -10.84 12.09
N GLU A 363 -7.59 -11.84 11.27
CA GLU A 363 -8.02 -11.92 9.88
C GLU A 363 -9.53 -12.12 9.78
N ARG A 364 -10.13 -12.92 10.68
CA ARG A 364 -11.59 -13.05 10.79
C ARG A 364 -12.24 -11.71 11.16
N LEU A 365 -11.69 -10.97 12.12
CA LEU A 365 -12.19 -9.63 12.48
C LEU A 365 -12.15 -8.65 11.30
N LEU A 366 -11.07 -8.66 10.50
CA LEU A 366 -11.01 -7.86 9.28
C LEU A 366 -12.12 -8.25 8.31
N LYS A 367 -12.33 -9.55 8.09
CA LYS A 367 -13.36 -10.03 7.18
C LYS A 367 -14.77 -9.60 7.61
N LEU A 368 -15.09 -9.75 8.90
CA LEU A 368 -16.36 -9.28 9.47
C LEU A 368 -16.52 -7.76 9.29
N CYS A 369 -15.45 -6.99 9.47
CA CYS A 369 -15.50 -5.54 9.26
C CYS A 369 -15.75 -5.18 7.78
N GLN A 370 -15.10 -5.87 6.84
CA GLN A 370 -15.35 -5.70 5.41
C GLN A 370 -16.80 -6.05 5.05
N ASP A 371 -17.34 -7.12 5.61
CA ASP A 371 -18.73 -7.55 5.36
C ASP A 371 -19.73 -6.52 5.90
N ILE A 372 -19.47 -5.91 7.06
CA ILE A 372 -20.23 -4.74 7.55
C ILE A 372 -20.15 -3.58 6.57
N GLY A 373 -18.97 -3.27 6.03
CA GLY A 373 -18.79 -2.21 5.02
C GLY A 373 -19.71 -2.41 3.82
N VAL A 374 -19.78 -3.62 3.28
CA VAL A 374 -20.69 -3.98 2.17
C VAL A 374 -22.16 -3.77 2.56
N GLN A 375 -22.55 -4.13 3.78
CA GLN A 375 -23.94 -3.91 4.21
C GLN A 375 -24.25 -2.42 4.45
N VAL A 376 -23.28 -1.61 4.85
CA VAL A 376 -23.42 -0.16 4.95
C VAL A 376 -23.63 0.47 3.58
N ASP A 377 -22.84 0.06 2.58
CA ASP A 377 -23.00 0.54 1.20
C ASP A 377 -24.39 0.17 0.65
N GLU A 378 -24.84 -1.07 0.87
CA GLU A 378 -26.18 -1.54 0.49
C GLU A 378 -27.28 -0.74 1.20
N LEU A 379 -27.13 -0.54 2.52
CA LEU A 379 -28.08 0.25 3.31
C LEU A 379 -28.17 1.69 2.80
N GLY A 380 -27.03 2.31 2.47
CA GLY A 380 -26.98 3.65 1.89
C GLY A 380 -27.67 3.73 0.52
N ALA A 381 -27.46 2.74 -0.34
CA ALA A 381 -28.11 2.67 -1.66
C ALA A 381 -29.64 2.52 -1.57
N CYS A 382 -30.14 1.76 -0.59
CA CYS A 382 -31.58 1.52 -0.39
C CYS A 382 -32.38 2.77 0.04
N LEU A 383 -31.71 3.87 0.40
CA LEU A 383 -32.36 5.11 0.86
C LEU A 383 -32.77 6.04 -0.28
N TYR A 384 -32.21 5.87 -1.47
CA TYR A 384 -32.58 6.69 -2.62
C TYR A 384 -33.95 6.27 -3.16
N PRO A 385 -34.82 7.22 -3.56
CA PRO A 385 -36.15 6.91 -4.07
C PRO A 385 -36.13 6.09 -5.38
N PRO A 386 -37.04 5.10 -5.53
CA PRO A 386 -37.96 4.57 -4.50
C PRO A 386 -37.21 3.69 -3.48
N GLN A 387 -37.49 3.87 -2.18
CA GLN A 387 -36.79 3.13 -1.13
C GLN A 387 -37.05 1.62 -1.17
N GLU A 388 -35.98 0.81 -1.08
CA GLU A 388 -36.04 -0.64 -1.13
C GLU A 388 -36.16 -1.28 0.27
N VAL A 389 -37.34 -1.17 0.89
CA VAL A 389 -37.61 -1.65 2.27
C VAL A 389 -37.13 -3.09 2.54
N PRO A 390 -37.37 -4.10 1.67
CA PRO A 390 -36.90 -5.46 1.92
C PRO A 390 -35.37 -5.58 1.94
N ALA A 391 -34.68 -4.85 1.07
CA ALA A 391 -33.22 -4.83 1.01
C ALA A 391 -32.63 -4.11 2.23
N MET A 392 -33.24 -2.99 2.62
CA MET A 392 -32.89 -2.24 3.84
C MET A 392 -32.98 -3.10 5.09
N LYS A 393 -34.07 -3.87 5.22
CA LYS A 393 -34.28 -4.81 6.33
C LYS A 393 -33.19 -5.87 6.37
N ASN A 394 -32.90 -6.50 5.22
CA ASN A 394 -31.88 -7.53 5.09
C ASN A 394 -30.47 -7.00 5.44
N ALA A 395 -30.13 -5.81 4.95
CA ALA A 395 -28.86 -5.16 5.27
C ALA A 395 -28.73 -4.89 6.78
N ALA A 396 -29.78 -4.35 7.41
CA ALA A 396 -29.81 -4.09 8.86
C ALA A 396 -29.68 -5.36 9.71
N GLU A 397 -30.38 -6.44 9.35
CA GLU A 397 -30.29 -7.75 10.03
C GLU A 397 -28.90 -8.38 9.90
N LYS A 398 -28.27 -8.25 8.72
CA LYS A 398 -26.89 -8.70 8.50
C LYS A 398 -25.88 -7.87 9.28
N ILE A 399 -26.04 -6.54 9.37
CA ILE A 399 -25.19 -5.68 10.21
C ILE A 399 -25.22 -6.17 11.67
N SER A 400 -26.41 -6.48 12.19
CA SER A 400 -26.57 -7.02 13.56
C SER A 400 -25.87 -8.37 13.72
N THR A 401 -26.14 -9.32 12.81
CA THR A 401 -25.51 -10.66 12.84
C THR A 401 -23.98 -10.59 12.82
N VAL A 402 -23.41 -9.77 11.92
CA VAL A 402 -21.95 -9.61 11.81
C VAL A 402 -21.38 -8.90 13.04
N THR A 403 -22.11 -7.97 13.65
CA THR A 403 -21.72 -7.31 14.90
C THR A 403 -21.64 -8.30 16.06
N ASP A 404 -22.60 -9.22 16.17
CA ASP A 404 -22.57 -10.29 17.18
C ASP A 404 -21.39 -11.25 16.99
N GLU A 405 -21.12 -11.65 15.75
CA GLU A 405 -19.94 -12.45 15.41
C GLU A 405 -18.63 -11.73 15.76
N MET A 406 -18.57 -10.42 15.50
CA MET A 406 -17.41 -9.59 15.82
C MET A 406 -17.20 -9.51 17.33
N GLN A 407 -18.27 -9.36 18.12
CA GLN A 407 -18.17 -9.42 19.58
C GLN A 407 -17.71 -10.79 20.08
N ALA A 408 -18.19 -11.89 19.49
CA ALA A 408 -17.75 -13.23 19.85
C ALA A 408 -16.25 -13.42 19.59
N GLU A 409 -15.74 -12.91 18.46
CA GLU A 409 -14.32 -12.98 18.10
C GLU A 409 -13.44 -12.04 18.93
N VAL A 410 -13.95 -10.87 19.32
CA VAL A 410 -13.24 -10.01 20.28
C VAL A 410 -13.11 -10.70 21.64
N ARG A 411 -14.13 -11.44 22.09
CA ARG A 411 -14.10 -12.19 23.35
C ARG A 411 -13.19 -13.42 23.32
N SER A 412 -12.96 -14.02 22.15
CA SER A 412 -12.04 -15.17 22.01
C SER A 412 -10.57 -14.74 22.05
N LEU A 413 -10.27 -13.51 21.64
CA LEU A 413 -8.98 -12.88 21.89
C LEU A 413 -8.87 -12.60 23.40
N GLU A 414 -7.68 -12.76 23.99
CA GLU A 414 -7.41 -12.61 25.44
C GLU A 414 -7.58 -11.16 25.98
N GLY A 415 -8.54 -10.40 25.45
CA GLY A 415 -8.93 -9.08 25.91
C GLY A 415 -10.45 -8.89 25.83
N SER A 416 -11.02 -8.29 26.87
CA SER A 416 -12.37 -7.72 26.78
C SER A 416 -12.26 -6.20 26.66
N SER A 417 -13.14 -5.60 25.86
CA SER A 417 -13.23 -4.15 25.73
C SER A 417 -14.66 -3.73 26.05
N GLU A 418 -14.88 -3.18 27.24
CA GLU A 418 -16.19 -2.65 27.65
C GLU A 418 -16.67 -1.54 26.70
N ALA A 419 -15.74 -0.71 26.21
CA ALA A 419 -16.05 0.35 25.26
C ALA A 419 -16.55 -0.22 23.93
N PHE A 420 -15.91 -1.29 23.43
CA PHE A 420 -16.35 -1.99 22.22
C PHE A 420 -17.73 -2.62 22.42
N SER A 421 -17.93 -3.40 23.50
CA SER A 421 -19.24 -4.01 23.80
C SER A 421 -20.35 -2.98 23.89
N ARG A 422 -20.13 -1.86 24.59
CA ARG A 422 -21.11 -0.76 24.70
C ARG A 422 -21.44 -0.14 23.34
N SER A 423 -20.44 0.01 22.45
CA SER A 423 -20.70 0.51 21.11
C SER A 423 -21.55 -0.45 20.26
N CYS A 424 -21.33 -1.75 20.41
CA CYS A 424 -22.16 -2.77 19.75
C CYS A 424 -23.61 -2.75 20.28
N GLU A 425 -23.81 -2.63 21.60
CA GLU A 425 -25.15 -2.49 22.19
C GLU A 425 -25.89 -1.25 21.67
N GLY A 426 -25.16 -0.15 21.44
CA GLY A 426 -25.70 1.05 20.80
C GLY A 426 -26.16 0.80 19.37
N LEU A 427 -25.33 0.12 18.57
CA LEU A 427 -25.67 -0.27 17.19
C LEU A 427 -26.90 -1.20 17.14
N GLU A 428 -26.94 -2.24 17.98
CA GLU A 428 -28.08 -3.16 18.08
C GLU A 428 -29.39 -2.46 18.45
N SER A 429 -29.30 -1.40 19.26
CA SER A 429 -30.47 -0.60 19.62
C SER A 429 -30.98 0.20 18.42
N SER A 430 -30.10 0.78 17.60
CA SER A 430 -30.46 1.46 16.36
C SER A 430 -31.02 0.50 15.29
N VAL A 431 -30.44 -0.69 15.14
CA VAL A 431 -30.95 -1.71 14.21
C VAL A 431 -32.38 -2.11 14.60
N ARG A 432 -32.63 -2.41 15.88
CA ARG A 432 -33.97 -2.75 16.36
C ARG A 432 -34.98 -1.63 16.12
N GLN A 433 -34.57 -0.38 16.28
CA GLN A 433 -35.43 0.77 15.99
C GLN A 433 -35.82 0.82 14.51
N LEU A 434 -34.86 0.75 13.58
CA LEU A 434 -35.17 0.75 12.15
C LEU A 434 -36.10 -0.41 11.77
N LEU A 435 -35.81 -1.63 12.23
CA LEU A 435 -36.63 -2.80 11.92
C LEU A 435 -38.08 -2.64 12.40
N SER A 436 -38.30 -1.97 13.54
CA SER A 436 -39.64 -1.67 14.04
C SER A 436 -40.38 -0.65 13.16
N GLU A 437 -39.68 0.36 12.66
CA GLU A 437 -40.24 1.39 11.78
C GLU A 437 -40.62 0.80 10.42
N LEU A 438 -39.77 -0.07 9.86
CA LEU A 438 -40.07 -0.80 8.63
C LEU A 438 -41.26 -1.74 8.79
N GLY A 439 -41.39 -2.42 9.93
CA GLY A 439 -42.49 -3.35 10.22
C GLY A 439 -43.86 -2.69 10.44
N CYS A 440 -43.90 -1.39 10.77
CA CYS A 440 -45.17 -0.66 10.91
C CYS A 440 -45.81 -0.28 9.56
N SER A 441 -45.02 -0.23 8.48
CA SER A 441 -45.49 0.21 7.15
C SER A 441 -46.50 -0.74 6.48
N ASP A 442 -46.51 -2.03 6.84
CA ASP A 442 -47.41 -3.03 6.25
C ASP A 442 -48.86 -2.96 6.77
N THR A 443 -49.10 -2.30 7.91
CA THR A 443 -50.44 -2.28 8.53
C THR A 443 -51.40 -1.24 7.93
N THR A 444 -50.88 -0.24 7.21
CA THR A 444 -51.68 0.82 6.58
C THR A 444 -52.43 0.34 5.33
N ASN A 445 -52.05 -0.81 4.75
CA ASN A 445 -52.72 -1.41 3.59
C ASN A 445 -53.86 -2.38 3.94
N LEU A 446 -54.08 -2.68 5.22
CA LEU A 446 -55.18 -3.56 5.67
C LEU A 446 -56.49 -2.81 5.96
N ILE A 447 -56.43 -1.50 6.18
CA ILE A 447 -57.60 -0.69 6.56
C ILE A 447 -58.59 -0.42 5.40
N PRO A 448 -58.19 -0.30 4.11
CA PRO A 448 -59.18 -0.13 3.04
C PRO A 448 -59.94 -1.42 2.69
N LYS A 449 -59.44 -2.61 3.09
CA LYS A 449 -60.06 -3.90 2.74
C LYS A 449 -61.20 -4.33 3.67
N MET A 450 -61.30 -3.73 4.86
CA MET A 450 -62.38 -4.05 5.80
C MET A 450 -63.63 -3.16 5.64
N GLN A 451 -63.56 -2.06 4.87
CA GLN A 451 -64.71 -1.20 4.59
C GLN A 451 -65.61 -1.70 3.45
N ASN A 452 -65.18 -2.71 2.67
CA ASN A 452 -65.98 -3.29 1.58
C ASN A 452 -66.72 -4.59 1.96
N LEU A 453 -66.73 -4.96 3.25
CA LEU A 453 -67.49 -6.10 3.77
C LEU A 453 -68.69 -5.68 4.62
N ALA A 454 -69.00 -4.37 4.65
CA ALA A 454 -70.17 -3.81 5.29
C ALA A 454 -70.98 -2.99 4.26
N MET A 455 -71.48 -3.65 3.22
CA MET A 455 -72.67 -3.22 2.47
C MET A 455 -73.46 -4.42 1.99
#